data_AF-A0AAD5ST41-F1
#
_entry.id   AF-A0AAD5ST41-F1
#
_cell.length_a   1.000
_cell.length_b   1.000
_cell.length_c   1.000
_cell.angle_alpha   90.00
_cell.angle_beta   90.00
_cell.angle_gamma   90.00
#
_symmetry.space_group_name_H-M   'P 1'
#
loop_
_entity.id
_entity.type
_entity.pdbx_description
1 polymer ?
#
loop_
_entity_poly.entity_id
_entity_poly.type
_entity_poly.pdbx_seq_one_letter_code
_entity_poly.pdbx_strand_id
1 'polypeptide(L)'
;MGDRDSDSDSDSDIAAFDPNLFAEPAGFRPASPEETVTVYEREAACVQPGTPSELTLHMIGGRHSLWAHRIWNAGVVLARHVDRGVVATRSRRVLELGCAAGLPSLVAALNGAEAVVASDYPDPALLAAITRTCARLPLDSRPAVVGLQWGQADHLAAAFAALPDASRKFDVVFLADLIFNHSEHRNLLKTCLAALEPSPASTIYVYFTSHVVKWVDRDMNFFNIAAESEFGFKFVEFDQVKASAMFPDDVGDLGVRETVHCYRLWKEVWKAKIYICSIDSVIRNSRMLGSGSLIPMMLVFGAITLFLYYSQTLSSESVGCFKALQSANDALGAANVAESVPVRFEGHKVWRVAIESETDLARINTLHEQVPTLDYWTDPRIGSHGVDIRVSAAKGAQEALAAYLEKFKISHVEIIPDVQEAIEDQLRD
;
A
#
# COMPACT_ATOMS: atom_id res chain seq x y z
N MET A 1 18.97 -68.32 -49.41
CA MET A 1 19.42 -67.62 -50.64
C MET A 1 18.65 -66.31 -50.67
N GLY A 2 19.24 -65.18 -50.27
CA GLY A 2 20.06 -64.29 -51.13
C GLY A 2 19.09 -63.40 -51.94
N ASP A 3 19.09 -62.07 -51.92
CA ASP A 3 20.13 -61.06 -51.72
C ASP A 3 19.52 -59.70 -51.27
N ARG A 4 20.42 -58.77 -50.91
CA ARG A 4 20.21 -57.39 -50.47
C ARG A 4 19.96 -56.39 -51.62
N ASP A 5 19.63 -55.16 -51.19
CA ASP A 5 19.70 -53.85 -51.87
C ASP A 5 18.49 -53.52 -52.76
N SER A 6 17.86 -52.34 -52.77
CA SER A 6 18.34 -50.97 -52.51
C SER A 6 17.16 -49.99 -52.29
N ASP A 7 17.44 -48.90 -51.57
CA ASP A 7 16.60 -47.72 -51.29
C ASP A 7 15.88 -47.09 -52.50
N SER A 8 14.71 -46.49 -52.25
CA SER A 8 14.36 -45.19 -52.83
C SER A 8 13.30 -44.49 -51.97
N ASP A 9 13.77 -43.61 -51.07
CA ASP A 9 13.00 -42.52 -50.49
C ASP A 9 12.32 -41.70 -51.59
N SER A 10 11.02 -41.46 -51.46
CA SER A 10 10.34 -40.38 -52.18
C SER A 10 9.39 -39.65 -51.25
N ASP A 11 9.95 -39.08 -50.20
CA ASP A 11 9.31 -38.04 -49.38
C ASP A 11 9.64 -36.66 -49.98
N SER A 12 9.38 -36.50 -51.29
CA SER A 12 9.78 -35.32 -52.07
C SER A 12 8.67 -34.27 -52.22
N ASP A 13 7.81 -34.09 -51.21
CA ASP A 13 6.71 -33.10 -51.25
C ASP A 13 6.64 -32.18 -50.03
N ILE A 14 7.73 -31.99 -49.29
CA ILE A 14 7.91 -30.79 -48.46
C ILE A 14 8.82 -29.85 -49.26
N ALA A 15 8.21 -29.16 -50.22
CA ALA A 15 8.82 -28.02 -50.88
C ALA A 15 9.47 -27.13 -49.82
N ALA A 16 10.76 -26.86 -50.00
CA ALA A 16 11.57 -26.04 -49.11
C ALA A 16 10.81 -24.75 -48.75
N PHE A 17 10.30 -24.71 -47.52
CA PHE A 17 9.59 -23.58 -46.98
C PHE A 17 10.58 -22.41 -46.91
N ASP A 18 10.41 -21.40 -47.76
CA ASP A 18 11.29 -20.23 -47.76
C ASP A 18 11.15 -19.50 -46.41
N PRO A 19 12.18 -19.48 -45.55
CA PRO A 19 12.12 -18.82 -44.26
C PRO A 19 11.93 -17.30 -44.38
N ASN A 20 12.12 -16.72 -45.58
CA ASN A 20 11.89 -15.31 -45.85
C ASN A 20 10.45 -14.99 -46.28
N LEU A 21 9.56 -15.97 -46.39
CA LEU A 21 8.15 -15.73 -46.78
C LEU A 21 7.41 -14.81 -45.79
N PHE A 22 7.86 -14.78 -44.53
CA PHE A 22 7.36 -13.89 -43.48
C PHE A 22 8.38 -12.82 -43.06
N ALA A 23 9.52 -12.70 -43.75
CA ALA A 23 10.50 -11.66 -43.47
C ALA A 23 9.91 -10.31 -43.91
N GLU A 24 9.73 -9.40 -42.96
CA GLU A 24 9.25 -8.06 -43.27
C GLU A 24 10.24 -7.34 -44.19
N PRO A 25 9.77 -6.64 -45.24
CA PRO A 25 10.63 -5.87 -46.13
C PRO A 25 11.49 -4.86 -45.36
N ALA A 26 12.72 -4.61 -45.85
CA ALA A 26 13.57 -3.56 -45.30
C ALA A 26 12.83 -2.21 -45.34
N GLY A 27 12.65 -1.59 -44.17
CA GLY A 27 11.91 -0.33 -44.03
C GLY A 27 10.40 -0.45 -43.84
N PHE A 28 9.85 -1.67 -43.71
CA PHE A 28 8.44 -1.90 -43.38
C PHE A 28 8.07 -1.33 -42.00
N ARG A 29 8.97 -1.46 -41.02
CA ARG A 29 8.86 -0.77 -39.74
C ARG A 29 9.61 0.56 -39.81
N PRO A 30 8.99 1.68 -39.39
CA PRO A 30 9.74 2.91 -39.18
C PRO A 30 10.88 2.67 -38.19
N ALA A 31 12.00 3.36 -38.37
CA ALA A 31 13.13 3.29 -37.44
C ALA A 31 12.65 3.63 -36.03
N SER A 32 13.11 2.86 -35.04
CA SER A 32 12.85 3.16 -33.63
C SER A 32 13.28 4.61 -33.37
N PRO A 33 12.44 5.43 -32.73
CA PRO A 33 12.77 6.83 -32.48
C PRO A 33 14.07 6.95 -31.67
N GLU A 34 14.88 7.96 -31.98
CA GLU A 34 16.16 8.16 -31.30
C GLU A 34 16.00 8.46 -29.82
N GLU A 35 16.91 7.90 -29.01
CA GLU A 35 16.96 8.12 -27.57
C GLU A 35 17.08 9.61 -27.24
N THR A 36 16.40 10.04 -26.19
CA THR A 36 16.46 11.43 -25.72
C THR A 36 17.28 11.50 -24.45
N VAL A 37 18.15 12.52 -24.37
CA VAL A 37 18.97 12.79 -23.18
C VAL A 37 18.52 14.10 -22.56
N THR A 38 18.39 14.14 -21.24
CA THR A 38 18.07 15.35 -20.48
C THR A 38 18.96 15.45 -19.26
N VAL A 39 19.23 16.66 -18.80
CA VAL A 39 20.01 16.91 -17.59
C VAL A 39 19.08 17.41 -16.50
N TYR A 40 19.16 16.81 -15.33
CA TYR A 40 18.50 17.28 -14.11
C TYR A 40 19.54 17.93 -13.20
N GLU A 41 19.29 19.18 -12.81
CA GLU A 41 20.12 19.92 -11.86
C GLU A 41 19.55 19.80 -10.45
N ARG A 42 20.38 19.34 -9.52
CA ARG A 42 20.05 19.24 -8.10
C ARG A 42 20.19 20.61 -7.44
N GLU A 43 19.40 20.85 -6.40
CA GLU A 43 19.50 22.07 -5.61
C GLU A 43 20.85 22.12 -4.89
N ALA A 44 21.63 23.18 -5.10
CA ALA A 44 23.00 23.31 -4.59
C ALA A 44 23.13 23.05 -3.07
N ALA A 45 22.10 23.44 -2.29
CA ALA A 45 22.07 23.22 -0.84
C ALA A 45 21.90 21.75 -0.43
N CYS A 46 21.40 20.89 -1.33
CA CYS A 46 21.14 19.47 -1.07
C CYS A 46 22.24 18.54 -1.63
N VAL A 47 23.16 19.08 -2.45
CA VAL A 47 24.25 18.29 -3.05
C VAL A 47 25.26 17.90 -1.98
N GLN A 48 25.36 16.60 -1.73
CA GLN A 48 26.31 16.06 -0.76
C GLN A 48 27.75 16.16 -1.29
N PRO A 49 28.77 16.38 -0.43
CA PRO A 49 30.16 16.38 -0.83
C PRO A 49 30.55 15.11 -1.58
N GLY A 50 31.21 15.26 -2.74
CA GLY A 50 31.63 14.13 -3.58
C GLY A 50 30.53 13.53 -4.46
N THR A 51 29.31 14.09 -4.44
CA THR A 51 28.22 13.69 -5.35
C THR A 51 28.01 14.73 -6.46
N PRO A 52 27.53 14.34 -7.65
CA PRO A 52 27.32 15.27 -8.74
C PRO A 52 26.13 16.20 -8.47
N SER A 53 26.24 17.46 -8.92
CA SER A 53 25.15 18.44 -8.94
C SER A 53 24.22 18.25 -10.14
N GLU A 54 24.69 17.64 -11.22
CA GLU A 54 23.93 17.38 -12.44
C GLU A 54 23.83 15.88 -12.72
N LEU A 55 22.63 15.43 -13.09
CA LEU A 55 22.35 14.04 -13.46
C LEU A 55 21.93 13.97 -14.93
N THR A 56 22.70 13.25 -15.74
CA THR A 56 22.34 12.97 -17.13
C THR A 56 21.40 11.76 -17.18
N LEU A 57 20.22 11.95 -17.74
CA LEU A 57 19.14 10.98 -17.82
C LEU A 57 18.93 10.57 -19.27
N HIS A 58 19.01 9.26 -19.54
CA HIS A 58 18.70 8.64 -20.82
C HIS A 58 17.26 8.12 -20.80
N MET A 59 16.51 8.44 -21.86
CA MET A 59 15.12 8.05 -22.03
C MET A 59 14.93 7.40 -23.40
N ILE A 60 13.92 6.53 -23.50
CA ILE A 60 13.53 5.96 -24.78
C ILE A 60 12.99 7.06 -25.71
N GLY A 61 13.24 6.90 -27.01
CA GLY A 61 12.76 7.83 -28.01
C GLY A 61 11.27 7.70 -28.30
N GLY A 62 10.65 8.83 -28.63
CA GLY A 62 9.30 8.89 -29.21
C GLY A 62 8.17 8.56 -28.23
N ARG A 63 6.93 8.68 -28.71
CA ARG A 63 5.74 8.34 -27.90
C ARG A 63 5.66 6.83 -27.73
N HIS A 64 5.85 6.36 -26.50
CA HIS A 64 5.69 4.96 -26.13
C HIS A 64 4.50 4.81 -25.17
N SER A 65 3.79 3.68 -25.20
CA SER A 65 2.67 3.38 -24.29
C SER A 65 3.08 3.34 -22.81
N LEU A 66 4.38 3.22 -22.55
CA LEU A 66 4.98 3.19 -21.21
C LEU A 66 5.32 4.59 -20.68
N TRP A 67 5.14 5.66 -21.48
CA TRP A 67 5.36 7.04 -21.04
C TRP A 67 6.78 7.38 -20.55
N ALA A 68 7.77 6.50 -20.76
CA ALA A 68 9.17 6.66 -20.33
C ALA A 68 10.06 7.54 -21.24
N HIS A 69 9.44 8.38 -22.07
CA HIS A 69 10.13 9.28 -23.02
C HIS A 69 10.31 10.71 -22.48
N ARG A 70 9.87 10.95 -21.23
CA ARG A 70 9.91 12.24 -20.55
C ARG A 70 10.18 12.04 -19.07
N ILE A 71 10.69 13.09 -18.43
CA ILE A 71 10.75 13.18 -16.98
C ILE A 71 9.44 13.82 -16.51
N TRP A 72 8.70 13.10 -15.67
CA TRP A 72 7.43 13.56 -15.12
C TRP A 72 7.63 14.42 -13.87
N ASN A 73 6.78 15.43 -13.67
CA ASN A 73 6.86 16.33 -12.52
C ASN A 73 6.83 15.57 -11.19
N ALA A 74 6.02 14.52 -11.08
CA ALA A 74 5.97 13.68 -9.88
C ALA A 74 7.33 13.06 -9.54
N GLY A 75 8.08 12.59 -10.54
CA GLY A 75 9.43 12.06 -10.36
C GLY A 75 10.44 13.15 -9.95
N VAL A 76 10.32 14.36 -10.50
CA VAL A 76 11.15 15.52 -10.12
C VAL A 76 10.88 15.93 -8.68
N VAL A 77 9.62 16.06 -8.28
CA VAL A 77 9.22 16.47 -6.92
C VAL A 77 9.66 15.41 -5.91
N LEU A 78 9.45 14.12 -6.20
CA LEU A 78 9.93 13.04 -5.34
C LEU A 78 11.46 13.08 -5.19
N ALA A 79 12.20 13.24 -6.28
CA ALA A 79 13.66 13.37 -6.23
C ALA A 79 14.12 14.55 -5.37
N ARG A 80 13.48 15.72 -5.50
CA ARG A 80 13.74 16.88 -4.62
C ARG A 80 13.43 16.59 -3.16
N HIS A 81 12.34 15.88 -2.86
CA HIS A 81 12.01 15.50 -1.49
C HIS A 81 12.98 14.49 -0.88
N VAL A 82 13.55 13.59 -1.68
CA VAL A 82 14.65 12.73 -1.24
C VAL A 82 15.91 13.57 -0.99
N ASP A 83 16.23 14.53 -1.85
CA ASP A 83 17.37 15.44 -1.70
C ASP A 83 17.29 16.34 -0.46
N ARG A 84 16.11 16.86 -0.18
CA ARG A 84 15.83 17.69 1.00
C ARG A 84 15.66 16.89 2.29
N GLY A 85 15.65 15.56 2.21
CA GLY A 85 15.45 14.67 3.37
C GLY A 85 14.00 14.60 3.89
N VAL A 86 13.03 15.13 3.15
CA VAL A 86 11.59 14.96 3.44
C VAL A 86 11.19 13.49 3.30
N VAL A 87 11.75 12.81 2.30
CA VAL A 87 11.63 11.37 2.08
C VAL A 87 12.92 10.70 2.54
N ALA A 88 12.85 9.95 3.65
CA ALA A 88 14.02 9.34 4.27
C ALA A 88 14.44 8.05 3.52
N THR A 89 15.61 8.10 2.86
CA THR A 89 16.18 6.95 2.12
C THR A 89 17.54 6.49 2.63
N ARG A 90 18.22 7.30 3.45
CA ARG A 90 19.55 6.96 3.99
C ARG A 90 19.51 5.66 4.77
N SER A 91 20.43 4.75 4.46
CA SER A 91 20.55 3.42 5.05
C SER A 91 19.28 2.57 4.93
N ARG A 92 18.47 2.80 3.89
CA ARG A 92 17.27 2.03 3.56
C ARG A 92 17.39 1.34 2.22
N ARG A 93 16.65 0.26 2.05
CA ARG A 93 16.48 -0.43 0.76
C ARG A 93 15.31 0.19 0.01
N VAL A 94 15.59 0.64 -1.21
CA VAL A 94 14.64 1.41 -2.02
C VAL A 94 14.30 0.63 -3.29
N LEU A 95 13.01 0.48 -3.57
CA LEU A 95 12.50 0.01 -4.86
C LEU A 95 11.76 1.15 -5.54
N GLU A 96 12.10 1.44 -6.80
CA GLU A 96 11.29 2.32 -7.65
C GLU A 96 10.55 1.49 -8.69
N LEU A 97 9.22 1.63 -8.72
CA LEU A 97 8.36 1.01 -9.72
C LEU A 97 8.12 2.01 -10.86
N GLY A 98 8.18 1.57 -12.12
CA GLY A 98 7.95 2.45 -13.27
C GLY A 98 8.90 3.64 -13.30
N CYS A 99 10.20 3.38 -13.14
CA CYS A 99 11.20 4.42 -12.89
C CYS A 99 11.51 5.33 -14.10
N ALA A 100 11.12 4.93 -15.31
CA ALA A 100 11.44 5.60 -16.57
C ALA A 100 12.93 5.89 -16.75
N ALA A 101 13.42 7.08 -16.36
CA ALA A 101 14.85 7.41 -16.38
C ALA A 101 15.58 7.11 -15.05
N GLY A 102 14.84 6.73 -13.99
CA GLY A 102 15.37 6.36 -12.68
C GLY A 102 15.75 7.53 -11.78
N LEU A 103 15.27 8.75 -12.05
CA LEU A 103 15.72 9.95 -11.33
C LEU A 103 15.60 9.84 -9.79
N PRO A 104 14.43 9.46 -9.20
CA PRO A 104 14.32 9.20 -7.77
C PRO A 104 15.31 8.16 -7.24
N SER A 105 15.51 7.04 -7.96
CA SER A 105 16.50 6.01 -7.61
C SER A 105 17.93 6.54 -7.57
N LEU A 106 18.33 7.35 -8.56
CA LEU A 106 19.67 7.95 -8.59
C LEU A 106 19.90 8.84 -7.37
N VAL A 107 18.92 9.70 -7.05
CA VAL A 107 19.00 10.61 -5.92
C VAL A 107 19.02 9.86 -4.59
N ALA A 108 18.20 8.80 -4.44
CA ALA A 108 18.24 7.94 -3.27
C ALA A 108 19.61 7.27 -3.07
N ALA A 109 20.22 6.77 -4.14
CA ALA A 109 21.56 6.17 -4.08
C ALA A 109 22.62 7.20 -3.67
N LEU A 110 22.61 8.40 -4.27
CA LEU A 110 23.53 9.49 -3.93
C LEU A 110 23.37 9.97 -2.47
N ASN A 111 22.16 9.84 -1.91
CA ASN A 111 21.87 10.23 -0.52
C ASN A 111 22.07 9.10 0.49
N GLY A 112 22.75 8.02 0.08
CA GLY A 112 23.25 6.99 0.97
C GLY A 112 22.23 5.90 1.32
N ALA A 113 21.30 5.59 0.40
CA ALA A 113 20.52 4.36 0.48
C ALA A 113 21.42 3.12 0.60
N GLU A 114 20.98 2.10 1.33
CA GLU A 114 21.71 0.84 1.52
C GLU A 114 21.82 0.07 0.19
N ALA A 115 20.70 -0.03 -0.52
CA ALA A 115 20.58 -0.63 -1.83
C ALA A 115 19.39 0.00 -2.57
N VAL A 116 19.51 0.14 -3.88
CA VAL A 116 18.45 0.72 -4.72
C VAL A 116 18.21 -0.21 -5.89
N VAL A 117 16.94 -0.52 -6.15
CA VAL A 117 16.49 -1.22 -7.35
C VAL A 117 15.60 -0.28 -8.14
N ALA A 118 16.07 0.14 -9.31
CA ALA A 118 15.29 0.89 -10.30
C ALA A 118 14.62 -0.12 -11.24
N SER A 119 13.29 -0.12 -11.28
CA SER A 119 12.54 -1.10 -12.06
C SER A 119 11.51 -0.47 -12.99
N ASP A 120 11.31 -1.10 -14.13
CA ASP A 120 10.30 -0.73 -15.11
C ASP A 120 9.86 -1.96 -15.93
N TYR A 121 8.87 -1.82 -16.81
CA TYR A 121 8.40 -2.89 -17.67
C TYR A 121 9.58 -3.57 -18.41
N PRO A 122 9.58 -4.91 -18.61
CA PRO A 122 10.70 -5.65 -19.20
C PRO A 122 10.83 -5.42 -20.72
N ASP A 123 10.99 -4.16 -21.11
CA ASP A 123 11.33 -3.73 -22.46
C ASP A 123 12.86 -3.53 -22.57
N PRO A 124 13.55 -4.23 -23.48
CA PRO A 124 15.00 -4.16 -23.58
C PRO A 124 15.56 -2.76 -23.85
N ALA A 125 14.87 -1.92 -24.64
CA ALA A 125 15.33 -0.59 -24.96
C ALA A 125 15.24 0.33 -23.74
N LEU A 126 14.13 0.24 -22.99
CA LEU A 126 13.93 0.95 -21.73
C LEU A 126 14.95 0.56 -20.67
N LEU A 127 15.12 -0.74 -20.43
CA LEU A 127 16.10 -1.23 -19.45
C LEU A 127 17.53 -0.83 -19.82
N ALA A 128 17.87 -0.81 -21.11
CA ALA A 128 19.17 -0.33 -21.58
C ALA A 128 19.37 1.17 -21.31
N ALA A 129 18.33 1.99 -21.50
CA ALA A 129 18.37 3.42 -21.18
C ALA A 129 18.54 3.68 -19.68
N ILE A 130 17.79 2.99 -18.83
CA ILE A 130 17.92 3.08 -17.37
C ILE A 130 19.33 2.64 -16.94
N THR A 131 19.85 1.56 -17.51
CA THR A 131 21.20 1.06 -17.24
C THR A 131 22.27 2.09 -17.60
N ARG A 132 22.15 2.75 -18.77
CA ARG A 132 23.07 3.84 -19.15
C ARG A 132 23.01 5.01 -18.16
N THR A 133 21.82 5.38 -17.70
CA THR A 133 21.65 6.43 -16.68
C THR A 133 22.33 6.05 -15.37
N CYS A 134 22.03 4.87 -14.82
CA CYS A 134 22.60 4.39 -13.56
C CYS A 134 24.13 4.19 -13.64
N ALA A 135 24.65 3.80 -14.80
CA ALA A 135 26.07 3.61 -15.04
C ALA A 135 26.90 4.91 -15.04
N ARG A 136 26.27 6.08 -14.96
CA ARG A 136 26.97 7.37 -14.88
C ARG A 136 27.19 7.86 -13.45
N LEU A 137 26.59 7.21 -12.45
CA LEU A 137 26.78 7.60 -11.06
C LEU A 137 28.20 7.28 -10.58
N PRO A 138 28.88 8.22 -9.90
CA PRO A 138 30.20 7.99 -9.32
C PRO A 138 30.08 7.23 -7.99
N LEU A 139 29.38 6.10 -7.99
CA LEU A 139 29.18 5.21 -6.85
C LEU A 139 29.67 3.80 -7.17
N ASP A 140 30.22 3.11 -6.18
CA ASP A 140 30.59 1.69 -6.27
C ASP A 140 29.33 0.82 -6.31
N SER A 141 28.40 1.07 -5.38
CA SER A 141 27.08 0.41 -5.32
C SER A 141 26.04 1.25 -6.06
N ARG A 142 25.93 1.03 -7.37
CA ARG A 142 24.94 1.70 -8.23
C ARG A 142 23.56 1.05 -8.09
N PRO A 143 22.47 1.77 -8.42
CA PRO A 143 21.15 1.15 -8.51
C PRO A 143 21.17 -0.06 -9.45
N ALA A 144 20.62 -1.17 -9.00
CA ALA A 144 20.37 -2.32 -9.85
C ALA A 144 19.17 -2.03 -10.77
N VAL A 145 19.26 -2.44 -12.02
CA VAL A 145 18.19 -2.24 -13.02
C VAL A 145 17.50 -3.57 -13.28
N VAL A 146 16.19 -3.62 -13.07
CA VAL A 146 15.40 -4.86 -13.16
C VAL A 146 14.13 -4.65 -13.97
N GLY A 147 13.84 -5.58 -14.89
CA GLY A 147 12.55 -5.66 -15.56
C GLY A 147 11.47 -6.16 -14.59
N LEU A 148 10.47 -5.33 -14.32
CA LEU A 148 9.38 -5.59 -13.40
C LEU A 148 8.04 -5.10 -13.95
N GLN A 149 7.26 -6.06 -14.46
CA GLN A 149 5.82 -5.86 -14.67
C GLN A 149 5.06 -6.03 -13.35
N TRP A 150 4.19 -5.07 -13.02
CA TRP A 150 3.42 -5.07 -11.78
C TRP A 150 2.50 -6.29 -11.66
N GLY A 151 2.30 -6.78 -10.44
CA GLY A 151 1.56 -8.00 -10.14
C GLY A 151 2.29 -9.31 -10.43
N GLN A 152 3.48 -9.29 -11.06
CA GLN A 152 4.24 -10.50 -11.39
C GLN A 152 5.25 -10.87 -10.29
N ALA A 153 5.03 -12.02 -9.65
CA ALA A 153 5.86 -12.49 -8.54
C ALA A 153 7.29 -12.84 -8.97
N ASP A 154 7.47 -13.47 -10.13
CA ASP A 154 8.80 -13.88 -10.64
C ASP A 154 9.68 -12.66 -10.95
N HIS A 155 9.08 -11.58 -11.45
CA HIS A 155 9.81 -10.33 -11.68
C HIS A 155 10.21 -9.65 -10.37
N LEU A 156 9.33 -9.68 -9.36
CA LEU A 156 9.67 -9.16 -8.03
C LEU A 156 10.76 -10.02 -7.35
N ALA A 157 10.79 -11.33 -7.60
CA ALA A 157 11.88 -12.19 -7.14
C ALA A 157 13.24 -11.78 -7.74
N ALA A 158 13.27 -11.37 -9.01
CA ALA A 158 14.48 -10.81 -9.62
C ALA A 158 14.93 -9.50 -8.94
N ALA A 159 13.99 -8.65 -8.51
CA ALA A 159 14.31 -7.44 -7.73
C ALA A 159 14.90 -7.78 -6.36
N PHE A 160 14.41 -8.82 -5.68
CA PHE A 160 15.03 -9.30 -4.43
C PHE A 160 16.39 -9.92 -4.64
N ALA A 161 16.60 -10.66 -5.75
CA ALA A 161 17.90 -11.24 -6.09
C ALA A 161 18.99 -10.18 -6.36
N ALA A 162 18.58 -8.96 -6.70
CA ALA A 162 19.49 -7.82 -6.87
C ALA A 162 19.91 -7.15 -5.56
N LEU A 163 19.28 -7.49 -4.43
CA LEU A 163 19.66 -6.98 -3.12
C LEU A 163 20.92 -7.70 -2.60
N PRO A 164 21.75 -7.03 -1.78
CA PRO A 164 22.92 -7.66 -1.15
C PRO A 164 22.57 -8.86 -0.25
N ASP A 165 21.34 -8.90 0.29
CA ASP A 165 20.82 -9.95 1.16
C ASP A 165 19.31 -10.10 0.93
N ALA A 166 18.88 -11.26 0.45
CA ALA A 166 17.47 -11.52 0.12
C ALA A 166 16.56 -11.78 1.34
N SER A 167 17.08 -11.81 2.58
CA SER A 167 16.28 -12.07 3.79
C SER A 167 15.44 -10.87 4.23
N ARG A 168 15.83 -9.65 3.84
CA ARG A 168 15.09 -8.40 4.07
C ARG A 168 14.56 -7.86 2.75
N LYS A 169 13.36 -7.30 2.78
CA LYS A 169 12.73 -6.68 1.62
C LYS A 169 13.07 -5.19 1.53
N PHE A 170 12.22 -4.40 0.88
CA PHE A 170 12.41 -2.95 0.72
C PHE A 170 11.78 -2.17 1.87
N ASP A 171 12.52 -1.25 2.47
CA ASP A 171 11.98 -0.34 3.48
C ASP A 171 11.19 0.81 2.83
N VAL A 172 11.54 1.16 1.58
CA VAL A 172 10.91 2.27 0.85
C VAL A 172 10.56 1.84 -0.57
N VAL A 173 9.33 2.16 -1.00
CA VAL A 173 8.90 1.95 -2.39
C VAL A 173 8.43 3.26 -2.99
N PHE A 174 8.89 3.59 -4.20
CA PHE A 174 8.55 4.81 -4.93
C PHE A 174 7.59 4.53 -6.08
N LEU A 175 6.51 5.32 -6.13
CA LEU A 175 5.54 5.38 -7.22
C LEU A 175 5.46 6.85 -7.67
N ALA A 176 5.99 7.16 -8.85
CA ALA A 176 5.94 8.50 -9.43
C ALA A 176 5.13 8.49 -10.73
N ASP A 177 3.98 9.17 -10.72
CA ASP A 177 3.06 9.29 -11.87
C ASP A 177 2.61 7.95 -12.47
N LEU A 178 2.30 6.95 -11.62
CA LEU A 178 1.89 5.62 -12.08
C LEU A 178 0.38 5.36 -11.99
N ILE A 179 -0.32 6.10 -11.14
CA ILE A 179 -1.71 5.77 -10.79
C ILE A 179 -2.74 6.22 -11.83
N PHE A 180 -2.33 6.88 -12.91
CA PHE A 180 -3.22 7.18 -14.04
C PHE A 180 -3.74 5.91 -14.73
N ASN A 181 -3.01 4.79 -14.63
CA ASN A 181 -3.41 3.52 -15.22
C ASN A 181 -4.36 2.76 -14.27
N HIS A 182 -5.63 3.19 -14.26
CA HIS A 182 -6.64 2.71 -13.31
C HIS A 182 -6.87 1.19 -13.33
N SER A 183 -6.66 0.52 -14.47
CA SER A 183 -6.80 -0.95 -14.55
C SER A 183 -5.71 -1.70 -13.80
N GLU A 184 -4.56 -1.06 -13.56
CA GLU A 184 -3.39 -1.68 -12.95
C GLU A 184 -3.24 -1.38 -11.46
N HIS A 185 -4.16 -0.61 -10.84
CA HIS A 185 -4.09 -0.25 -9.41
C HIS A 185 -3.89 -1.45 -8.50
N ARG A 186 -4.68 -2.52 -8.70
CA ARG A 186 -4.55 -3.74 -7.88
C ARG A 186 -3.22 -4.45 -8.13
N ASN A 187 -2.73 -4.53 -9.35
CA ASN A 187 -1.45 -5.15 -9.66
C ASN A 187 -0.28 -4.37 -9.05
N LEU A 188 -0.34 -3.04 -9.11
CA LEU A 188 0.62 -2.14 -8.48
C LEU A 188 0.63 -2.32 -6.95
N LEU A 189 -0.55 -2.31 -6.31
CA LEU A 189 -0.68 -2.53 -4.86
C LEU A 189 -0.24 -3.93 -4.42
N LYS A 190 -0.49 -4.97 -5.23
CA LYS A 190 0.01 -6.34 -4.98
C LYS A 190 1.53 -6.37 -4.96
N THR A 191 2.19 -5.72 -5.92
CA THR A 191 3.65 -5.57 -5.93
C THR A 191 4.12 -4.81 -4.70
N CYS A 192 3.50 -3.67 -4.36
CA CYS A 192 3.86 -2.90 -3.17
C CYS A 192 3.76 -3.73 -1.88
N LEU A 193 2.66 -4.46 -1.69
CA LEU A 193 2.45 -5.30 -0.52
C LEU A 193 3.48 -6.42 -0.41
N ALA A 194 3.80 -7.08 -1.52
CA ALA A 194 4.78 -8.16 -1.55
C ALA A 194 6.22 -7.64 -1.37
N ALA A 195 6.53 -6.46 -1.90
CA ALA A 195 7.85 -5.82 -1.89
C ALA A 195 8.20 -5.16 -0.55
N LEU A 196 7.23 -4.67 0.20
CA LEU A 196 7.48 -3.90 1.42
C LEU A 196 7.90 -4.80 2.59
N GLU A 197 8.94 -4.39 3.30
CA GLU A 197 9.38 -5.01 4.55
C GLU A 197 8.29 -4.83 5.62
N PRO A 198 7.87 -5.87 6.37
CA PRO A 198 6.88 -5.77 7.44
C PRO A 198 7.46 -5.08 8.69
N SER A 199 7.74 -3.78 8.57
CA SER A 199 8.28 -2.93 9.63
C SER A 199 7.44 -1.65 9.77
N PRO A 200 7.25 -1.13 11.00
CA PRO A 200 6.58 0.16 11.22
C PRO A 200 7.28 1.34 10.53
N ALA A 201 8.56 1.19 10.18
CA ALA A 201 9.33 2.23 9.49
C ALA A 201 9.21 2.17 7.96
N SER A 202 8.61 1.10 7.42
CA SER A 202 8.48 0.91 5.98
C SER A 202 7.41 1.80 5.39
N THR A 203 7.66 2.38 4.23
CA THR A 203 6.75 3.37 3.63
C THR A 203 6.77 3.29 2.12
N ILE A 204 5.60 3.40 1.52
CA ILE A 204 5.44 3.59 0.07
C ILE A 204 5.14 5.07 -0.15
N TYR A 205 5.87 5.71 -1.04
CA TYR A 205 5.65 7.10 -1.41
C TYR A 205 5.00 7.16 -2.79
N VAL A 206 3.87 7.84 -2.87
CA VAL A 206 3.05 7.96 -4.08
C VAL A 206 2.95 9.43 -4.45
N TYR A 207 3.57 9.78 -5.57
CA TYR A 207 3.55 11.12 -6.14
C TYR A 207 2.82 11.06 -7.46
N PHE A 208 1.84 11.92 -7.68
CA PHE A 208 1.12 11.94 -8.95
C PHE A 208 0.50 13.31 -9.24
N THR A 209 0.23 13.55 -10.52
CA THR A 209 -0.59 14.65 -11.01
C THR A 209 -1.78 14.10 -11.79
N SER A 210 -2.98 14.62 -11.52
CA SER A 210 -4.16 14.28 -12.32
C SER A 210 -4.12 15.03 -13.65
N HIS A 211 -3.45 14.46 -14.64
CA HIS A 211 -3.31 15.02 -15.99
C HIS A 211 -4.66 15.12 -16.74
N VAL A 212 -5.62 14.26 -16.40
CA VAL A 212 -6.98 14.24 -16.97
C VAL A 212 -8.00 14.56 -15.88
N VAL A 213 -8.44 15.82 -15.81
CA VAL A 213 -9.26 16.36 -14.71
C VAL A 213 -10.55 15.57 -14.47
N LYS A 214 -11.22 15.10 -15.52
CA LYS A 214 -12.46 14.29 -15.39
C LYS A 214 -12.24 12.90 -14.77
N TRP A 215 -11.00 12.47 -14.57
CA TRP A 215 -10.64 11.17 -13.99
C TRP A 215 -9.97 11.28 -12.62
N VAL A 216 -9.96 12.47 -12.01
CA VAL A 216 -9.43 12.68 -10.65
C VAL A 216 -10.01 11.65 -9.67
N ASP A 217 -11.33 11.43 -9.69
CA ASP A 217 -11.97 10.45 -8.80
C ASP A 217 -11.42 9.02 -9.00
N ARG A 218 -11.02 8.68 -10.23
CA ARG A 218 -10.42 7.37 -10.54
C ARG A 218 -8.98 7.29 -10.06
N ASP A 219 -8.21 8.38 -10.17
CA ASP A 219 -6.87 8.46 -9.59
C ASP A 219 -6.96 8.29 -8.06
N MET A 220 -7.87 9.02 -7.41
CA MET A 220 -8.11 8.97 -5.97
C MET A 220 -8.62 7.62 -5.49
N ASN A 221 -9.35 6.88 -6.33
CA ASN A 221 -9.81 5.54 -6.01
C ASN A 221 -8.65 4.55 -5.75
N PHE A 222 -7.42 4.84 -6.21
CA PHE A 222 -6.23 4.07 -5.84
C PHE A 222 -6.10 3.91 -4.33
N PHE A 223 -6.32 4.99 -3.57
CA PHE A 223 -6.16 4.99 -2.12
C PHE A 223 -7.30 4.25 -1.41
N ASN A 224 -8.52 4.32 -1.96
CA ASN A 224 -9.65 3.50 -1.48
C ASN A 224 -9.34 2.01 -1.64
N ILE A 225 -8.85 1.60 -2.82
CA ILE A 225 -8.42 0.21 -3.07
C ILE A 225 -7.29 -0.16 -2.11
N ALA A 226 -6.29 0.71 -1.91
CA ALA A 226 -5.18 0.46 -1.00
C ALA A 226 -5.62 0.21 0.45
N ALA A 227 -6.74 0.82 0.88
CA ALA A 227 -7.30 0.66 2.22
C ALA A 227 -8.23 -0.56 2.38
N GLU A 228 -8.67 -1.18 1.28
CA GLU A 228 -9.48 -2.41 1.32
C GLU A 228 -8.76 -3.51 2.12
N SER A 229 -9.52 -4.43 2.72
CA SER A 229 -8.98 -5.51 3.55
C SER A 229 -7.96 -6.41 2.83
N GLU A 230 -8.03 -6.53 1.50
CA GLU A 230 -7.03 -7.22 0.67
C GLU A 230 -5.62 -6.63 0.85
N PHE A 231 -5.52 -5.30 0.91
CA PHE A 231 -4.25 -4.59 0.96
C PHE A 231 -3.96 -4.00 2.33
N GLY A 232 -4.95 -3.39 3.00
CA GLY A 232 -4.88 -2.90 4.37
C GLY A 232 -3.81 -1.84 4.61
N PHE A 233 -3.52 -1.00 3.61
CA PHE A 233 -2.65 0.15 3.79
C PHE A 233 -3.41 1.29 4.46
N LYS A 234 -2.71 2.01 5.35
CA LYS A 234 -3.09 3.36 5.76
C LYS A 234 -2.41 4.34 4.84
N PHE A 235 -3.02 5.50 4.62
CA PHE A 235 -2.44 6.55 3.79
C PHE A 235 -2.72 7.94 4.32
N VAL A 236 -1.85 8.88 3.97
CA VAL A 236 -2.04 10.31 4.25
C VAL A 236 -1.40 11.13 3.14
N GLU A 237 -2.08 12.19 2.73
CA GLU A 237 -1.47 13.25 1.94
C GLU A 237 -0.65 14.12 2.88
N PHE A 238 0.65 14.28 2.59
CA PHE A 238 1.52 15.07 3.46
C PHE A 238 2.06 16.34 2.80
N ASP A 239 1.91 16.48 1.48
CA ASP A 239 2.32 17.68 0.77
C ASP A 239 1.62 17.82 -0.59
N GLN A 240 1.58 19.05 -1.10
CA GLN A 240 1.12 19.39 -2.44
C GLN A 240 2.08 20.42 -3.04
N VAL A 241 2.66 20.09 -4.20
CA VAL A 241 3.67 20.93 -4.84
C VAL A 241 3.15 21.39 -6.20
N LYS A 242 3.15 22.70 -6.43
CA LYS A 242 2.86 23.27 -7.75
C LYS A 242 4.05 23.08 -8.69
N ALA A 243 3.76 22.61 -9.89
CA ALA A 243 4.66 22.46 -11.02
C ALA A 243 4.00 23.02 -12.28
N SER A 244 4.68 22.97 -13.44
CA SER A 244 4.09 23.35 -14.73
C SER A 244 3.26 22.21 -15.32
N ALA A 245 2.12 22.51 -15.95
CA ALA A 245 1.32 21.46 -16.58
C ALA A 245 2.11 20.72 -17.66
N MET A 246 2.09 19.38 -17.63
CA MET A 246 2.79 18.55 -18.63
C MET A 246 2.19 18.71 -20.04
N PHE A 247 0.90 19.09 -20.10
CA PHE A 247 0.13 19.35 -21.30
C PHE A 247 -0.59 20.70 -21.17
N PRO A 248 0.08 21.83 -21.44
CA PRO A 248 -0.49 23.16 -21.21
C PRO A 248 -1.78 23.40 -22.00
N ASP A 249 -1.85 22.87 -23.23
CA ASP A 249 -2.97 23.06 -24.15
C ASP A 249 -4.17 22.13 -23.86
N ASP A 250 -4.04 21.17 -22.92
CA ASP A 250 -5.13 20.28 -22.58
C ASP A 250 -6.26 21.00 -21.84
N VAL A 251 -7.47 20.44 -21.92
CA VAL A 251 -8.67 20.99 -21.28
C VAL A 251 -8.77 20.62 -19.81
N GLY A 252 -9.46 21.44 -19.03
CA GLY A 252 -9.71 21.24 -17.60
C GLY A 252 -8.94 22.20 -16.71
N ASP A 253 -9.27 22.18 -15.42
CA ASP A 253 -8.65 23.04 -14.41
C ASP A 253 -7.11 22.90 -14.44
N LEU A 254 -6.44 24.03 -14.66
CA LEU A 254 -4.98 24.07 -14.74
C LEU A 254 -4.35 23.83 -13.37
N GLY A 255 -4.98 24.34 -12.30
CA GLY A 255 -4.52 24.14 -10.93
C GLY A 255 -4.46 22.66 -10.57
N VAL A 256 -5.42 21.84 -11.00
CA VAL A 256 -5.37 20.37 -10.82
C VAL A 256 -4.20 19.76 -11.59
N ARG A 257 -4.02 20.11 -12.86
CA ARG A 257 -2.97 19.56 -13.75
C ARG A 257 -1.56 20.07 -13.44
N GLU A 258 -1.45 21.08 -12.59
CA GLU A 258 -0.19 21.64 -12.10
C GLU A 258 0.15 21.19 -10.68
N THR A 259 -0.75 20.47 -10.00
CA THR A 259 -0.50 20.01 -8.64
C THR A 259 0.08 18.60 -8.66
N VAL A 260 1.25 18.45 -8.05
CA VAL A 260 1.79 17.15 -7.67
C VAL A 260 1.31 16.86 -6.25
N HIS A 261 0.47 15.85 -6.11
CA HIS A 261 0.00 15.33 -4.84
C HIS A 261 1.01 14.36 -4.25
N CYS A 262 1.32 14.50 -2.96
CA CYS A 262 2.36 13.72 -2.29
C CYS A 262 1.74 12.90 -1.15
N TYR A 263 1.59 11.60 -1.38
CA TYR A 263 1.04 10.66 -0.42
C TYR A 263 2.10 9.71 0.12
N ARG A 264 1.88 9.24 1.34
CA ARG A 264 2.58 8.08 1.88
C ARG A 264 1.59 7.01 2.30
N LEU A 265 1.94 5.75 2.06
CA LEU A 265 1.20 4.56 2.48
C LEU A 265 2.08 3.72 3.42
N TRP A 266 1.48 3.11 4.43
CA TRP A 266 2.18 2.21 5.35
C TRP A 266 1.25 1.10 5.88
N LYS A 267 1.87 0.09 6.48
CA LYS A 267 1.19 -0.99 7.19
C LYS A 267 1.32 -0.79 8.68
N GLU A 268 0.21 -0.95 9.40
CA GLU A 268 0.27 -1.14 10.84
C GLU A 268 0.79 -2.55 11.13
N VAL A 269 2.02 -2.62 11.65
CA VAL A 269 2.58 -3.90 12.09
C VAL A 269 2.16 -4.10 13.55
N TRP A 270 1.20 -5.00 13.75
CA TRP A 270 0.85 -5.46 15.08
C TRP A 270 2.06 -6.18 15.66
N LYS A 271 2.70 -5.58 16.67
CA LYS A 271 3.60 -6.36 17.53
C LYS A 271 2.74 -7.42 18.18
N ALA A 272 2.79 -8.65 17.65
CA ALA A 272 2.42 -9.80 18.43
C ALA A 272 3.28 -9.73 19.70
N LYS A 273 2.69 -9.28 20.81
CA LYS A 273 3.22 -9.63 22.13
C LYS A 273 3.09 -11.13 22.18
N ILE A 274 4.14 -11.82 21.73
CA ILE A 274 4.39 -13.19 22.14
C ILE A 274 4.55 -13.07 23.65
N TYR A 275 3.45 -13.24 24.38
CA TYR A 275 3.54 -13.71 25.74
C TYR A 275 4.14 -15.10 25.61
N ILE A 276 5.47 -15.15 25.57
CA ILE A 276 6.18 -16.26 26.18
C ILE A 276 5.79 -16.13 27.65
N CYS A 277 4.61 -16.65 28.01
CA CYS A 277 4.40 -17.19 29.32
C CYS A 277 5.53 -18.19 29.46
N SER A 278 6.63 -17.72 30.06
CA SER A 278 7.61 -18.49 30.81
C SER A 278 7.24 -19.97 30.75
N ILE A 279 7.80 -20.67 29.77
CA ILE A 279 7.82 -22.14 29.77
C ILE A 279 8.42 -22.60 31.11
N ASP A 280 9.23 -21.76 31.75
CA ASP A 280 9.69 -21.84 33.13
C ASP A 280 8.56 -21.91 34.18
N SER A 281 7.39 -21.29 34.01
CA SER A 281 6.28 -21.36 34.97
C SER A 281 5.47 -22.65 34.82
N VAL A 282 5.36 -23.19 33.61
CA VAL A 282 4.72 -24.50 33.34
C VAL A 282 5.68 -25.65 33.68
N ILE A 283 6.98 -25.49 33.48
CA ILE A 283 8.02 -26.46 33.88
C ILE A 283 8.27 -26.43 35.41
N ARG A 284 8.20 -25.26 36.07
CA ARG A 284 8.35 -25.20 37.54
C ARG A 284 7.13 -25.77 38.27
N ASN A 285 5.92 -25.70 37.70
CA ASN A 285 4.74 -26.33 38.27
C ASN A 285 4.59 -27.83 37.96
N SER A 286 5.38 -28.39 37.03
CA SER A 286 5.41 -29.84 36.77
C SER A 286 6.38 -30.60 37.70
N ARG A 287 6.99 -29.94 38.69
CA ARG A 287 7.75 -30.59 39.78
C ARG A 287 6.93 -30.90 41.05
N MET A 288 5.61 -30.65 41.06
CA MET A 288 4.74 -30.97 42.20
C MET A 288 3.83 -32.19 42.01
N LEU A 289 3.99 -32.97 40.94
CA LEU A 289 3.30 -34.24 40.80
C LEU A 289 4.30 -35.32 40.40
N GLY A 290 4.49 -36.27 41.30
CA GLY A 290 5.43 -37.38 41.14
C GLY A 290 5.13 -38.24 39.93
N SER A 291 6.21 -38.81 39.39
CA SER A 291 6.29 -40.02 38.57
C SER A 291 5.24 -40.21 37.46
N GLY A 292 5.69 -39.92 36.22
CA GLY A 292 5.36 -40.70 35.02
C GLY A 292 4.03 -40.41 34.34
N SER A 293 4.04 -39.57 33.29
CA SER A 293 3.25 -39.82 32.06
C SER A 293 3.59 -38.83 30.93
N LEU A 294 3.47 -39.31 29.69
CA LEU A 294 3.65 -38.65 28.39
C LEU A 294 2.59 -37.55 28.11
N ILE A 295 2.66 -36.40 28.80
CA ILE A 295 1.67 -35.31 28.63
C ILE A 295 2.18 -33.99 27.97
N PRO A 296 3.48 -33.72 27.66
CA PRO A 296 3.83 -32.41 27.11
C PRO A 296 3.40 -32.16 25.65
N MET A 297 3.08 -33.20 24.86
CA MET A 297 2.89 -33.06 23.41
C MET A 297 1.43 -32.78 22.99
N MET A 298 0.44 -33.09 23.85
CA MET A 298 -1.00 -32.87 23.53
C MET A 298 -1.46 -31.42 23.78
N LEU A 299 -0.79 -30.66 24.64
CA LEU A 299 -1.20 -29.27 24.97
C LEU A 299 -0.87 -28.26 23.86
N VAL A 300 0.18 -28.51 23.06
CA VAL A 300 0.54 -27.66 21.92
C VAL A 300 -0.42 -27.85 20.75
N PHE A 301 -0.94 -29.06 20.55
CA PHE A 301 -1.97 -29.32 19.53
C PHE A 301 -3.35 -28.81 19.96
N GLY A 302 -3.71 -28.90 21.25
CA GLY A 302 -5.01 -28.46 21.76
C GLY A 302 -5.29 -26.96 21.59
N ALA A 303 -4.27 -26.11 21.66
CA ALA A 303 -4.41 -24.65 21.47
C ALA A 303 -4.75 -24.27 20.02
N ILE A 304 -4.29 -25.05 19.04
CA ILE A 304 -4.58 -24.83 17.61
C ILE A 304 -5.99 -25.33 17.27
N THR A 305 -6.47 -26.41 17.91
CA THR A 305 -7.81 -26.94 17.68
C THR A 305 -8.93 -26.09 18.33
N LEU A 306 -8.65 -25.43 19.46
CA LEU A 306 -9.64 -24.57 20.12
C LEU A 306 -9.98 -23.30 19.31
N PHE A 307 -9.04 -22.83 18.49
CA PHE A 307 -9.24 -21.68 17.60
C PHE A 307 -10.18 -22.00 16.43
N LEU A 308 -10.26 -23.26 16.00
CA LEU A 308 -11.15 -23.71 14.91
C LEU A 308 -12.55 -24.10 15.40
N TYR A 309 -12.72 -24.44 16.68
CA TYR A 309 -14.01 -24.90 17.22
C TYR A 309 -14.95 -23.74 17.62
N TYR A 310 -14.40 -22.56 17.94
CA TYR A 310 -15.20 -21.40 18.39
C TYR A 310 -15.95 -20.68 17.26
N SER A 311 -15.71 -21.03 15.99
CA SER A 311 -16.36 -20.35 14.85
C SER A 311 -17.73 -20.90 14.46
N GLN A 312 -18.33 -21.83 15.22
CA GLN A 312 -19.56 -22.53 14.79
C GLN A 312 -20.76 -22.51 15.74
N THR A 313 -20.75 -21.81 16.88
CA THR A 313 -21.90 -21.86 17.80
C THR A 313 -22.22 -20.51 18.44
N LEU A 314 -23.13 -19.75 17.81
CA LEU A 314 -23.88 -18.68 18.47
C LEU A 314 -25.39 -18.83 18.20
N SER A 315 -26.18 -18.79 19.28
CA SER A 315 -27.59 -19.16 19.34
C SER A 315 -28.57 -18.01 18.99
N SER A 316 -29.79 -18.40 18.63
CA SER A 316 -30.81 -17.62 17.90
C SER A 316 -31.56 -16.53 18.68
N GLU A 317 -31.41 -16.43 20.00
CA GLU A 317 -32.16 -15.43 20.79
C GLU A 317 -31.49 -14.05 20.80
N SER A 318 -30.19 -13.99 20.55
CA SER A 318 -29.43 -12.75 20.40
C SER A 318 -29.81 -11.99 19.13
N VAL A 319 -30.47 -12.61 18.15
CA VAL A 319 -30.68 -12.04 16.81
C VAL A 319 -31.84 -11.02 16.76
N GLY A 320 -32.78 -11.07 17.72
CA GLY A 320 -33.98 -10.23 17.70
C GLY A 320 -33.73 -8.75 18.00
N CYS A 321 -32.80 -8.45 18.91
CA CYS A 321 -32.51 -7.06 19.31
C CYS A 321 -31.63 -6.33 18.28
N PHE A 322 -30.75 -7.06 17.58
CA PHE A 322 -29.83 -6.51 16.58
C PHE A 322 -30.51 -6.13 15.27
N LYS A 323 -31.60 -6.81 14.90
CA LYS A 323 -32.38 -6.46 13.70
C LYS A 323 -33.03 -5.09 13.80
N ALA A 324 -33.43 -4.66 15.01
CA ALA A 324 -34.00 -3.34 15.21
C ALA A 324 -32.94 -2.23 15.07
N LEU A 325 -31.72 -2.47 15.58
CA LEU A 325 -30.60 -1.52 15.50
C LEU A 325 -30.07 -1.41 14.06
N GLN A 326 -29.96 -2.55 13.37
CA GLN A 326 -29.49 -2.61 11.99
C GLN A 326 -30.50 -2.00 11.01
N SER A 327 -31.81 -2.27 11.16
CA SER A 327 -32.82 -1.61 10.30
C SER A 327 -32.90 -0.10 10.49
N ALA A 328 -32.64 0.42 11.70
CA ALA A 328 -32.56 1.86 11.92
C ALA A 328 -31.31 2.48 11.27
N ASN A 329 -30.20 1.74 11.23
CA ASN A 329 -28.92 2.21 10.70
C ASN A 329 -28.81 2.04 9.17
N ASP A 330 -29.39 0.98 8.62
CA ASP A 330 -29.51 0.73 7.18
C ASP A 330 -30.44 1.76 6.51
N ALA A 331 -31.47 2.23 7.22
CA ALA A 331 -32.35 3.31 6.75
C ALA A 331 -31.62 4.66 6.62
N LEU A 332 -30.49 4.84 7.31
CA LEU A 332 -29.63 6.03 7.24
C LEU A 332 -28.48 5.85 6.22
N GLY A 333 -27.94 4.63 6.08
CA GLY A 333 -26.90 4.32 5.09
C GLY A 333 -27.38 4.37 3.63
N ALA A 334 -28.69 4.21 3.40
CA ALA A 334 -29.28 4.23 2.06
C ALA A 334 -29.71 5.64 1.58
N ALA A 335 -29.58 6.67 2.41
CA ALA A 335 -29.95 8.03 2.07
C ALA A 335 -28.76 8.99 2.27
N ASN A 336 -27.71 8.86 1.45
CA ASN A 336 -26.82 9.96 1.04
C ASN A 336 -25.78 9.46 0.02
N VAL A 337 -26.23 9.38 -1.23
CA VAL A 337 -25.36 9.37 -2.42
C VAL A 337 -25.89 10.46 -3.35
N ALA A 338 -25.62 11.72 -3.00
CA ALA A 338 -25.75 12.88 -3.90
C ALA A 338 -25.15 14.13 -3.21
N GLU A 339 -24.15 14.74 -3.85
CA GLU A 339 -23.54 16.06 -3.59
C GLU A 339 -22.98 16.34 -2.17
N SER A 340 -21.82 16.99 -2.12
CA SER A 340 -21.00 17.24 -0.93
C SER A 340 -21.66 18.18 0.10
N VAL A 341 -22.60 17.66 0.88
CA VAL A 341 -23.13 18.30 2.07
C VAL A 341 -22.17 18.02 3.24
N PRO A 342 -21.74 19.03 4.03
CA PRO A 342 -20.96 18.79 5.24
C PRO A 342 -21.72 17.84 6.16
N VAL A 343 -21.07 16.75 6.58
CA VAL A 343 -21.66 15.81 7.55
C VAL A 343 -21.88 16.56 8.86
N ARG A 344 -23.13 16.65 9.31
CA ARG A 344 -23.54 17.29 10.56
C ARG A 344 -23.72 16.24 11.66
N PHE A 345 -23.34 16.57 12.88
CA PHE A 345 -23.41 15.68 14.05
C PHE A 345 -24.33 16.23 15.15
N GLU A 346 -25.33 17.03 14.79
CA GLU A 346 -26.26 17.65 15.73
C GLU A 346 -26.95 16.58 16.60
N GLY A 347 -26.89 16.76 17.92
CA GLY A 347 -27.44 15.83 18.90
C GLY A 347 -26.66 14.52 19.07
N HIS A 348 -25.54 14.32 18.35
CA HIS A 348 -24.63 13.22 18.64
C HIS A 348 -23.90 13.51 19.94
N LYS A 349 -23.68 12.46 20.73
CA LYS A 349 -23.06 12.56 22.06
C LYS A 349 -21.80 11.73 22.10
N VAL A 350 -20.88 12.06 23.00
CA VAL A 350 -19.76 11.17 23.32
C VAL A 350 -19.88 10.71 24.77
N TRP A 351 -19.95 9.39 24.95
CA TRP A 351 -20.00 8.75 26.25
C TRP A 351 -18.67 8.10 26.55
N ARG A 352 -18.12 8.38 27.71
CA ARG A 352 -17.01 7.62 28.29
C ARG A 352 -17.58 6.46 29.07
N VAL A 353 -17.36 5.25 28.58
CA VAL A 353 -17.78 4.01 29.21
C VAL A 353 -16.61 3.44 30.01
N ALA A 354 -16.80 3.24 31.31
CA ALA A 354 -15.75 2.73 32.18
C ALA A 354 -15.58 1.22 31.98
N ILE A 355 -14.33 0.77 31.85
CA ILE A 355 -14.01 -0.65 31.72
C ILE A 355 -13.18 -1.02 32.96
N GLU A 356 -13.81 -1.68 33.92
CA GLU A 356 -13.19 -1.98 35.22
C GLU A 356 -12.61 -3.40 35.28
N SER A 357 -13.05 -4.30 34.40
CA SER A 357 -12.63 -5.70 34.38
C SER A 357 -12.35 -6.22 32.97
N GLU A 358 -11.63 -7.34 32.88
CA GLU A 358 -11.45 -8.07 31.62
C GLU A 358 -12.79 -8.55 31.03
N THR A 359 -13.80 -8.79 31.87
CA THR A 359 -15.14 -9.18 31.43
C THR A 359 -15.86 -8.02 30.74
N ASP A 360 -15.71 -6.81 31.26
CA ASP A 360 -16.29 -5.61 30.63
C ASP A 360 -15.57 -5.30 29.32
N LEU A 361 -14.24 -5.44 29.28
CA LEU A 361 -13.46 -5.26 28.07
C LEU A 361 -13.91 -6.24 26.97
N ALA A 362 -14.09 -7.51 27.31
CA ALA A 362 -14.58 -8.52 26.38
C ALA A 362 -15.96 -8.16 25.83
N ARG A 363 -16.88 -7.68 26.68
CA ARG A 363 -18.23 -7.26 26.27
C ARG A 363 -18.20 -6.06 25.33
N ILE A 364 -17.39 -5.05 25.63
CA ILE A 364 -17.23 -3.88 24.77
C ILE A 364 -16.60 -4.25 23.42
N ASN A 365 -15.63 -5.16 23.40
CA ASN A 365 -15.05 -5.67 22.15
C ASN A 365 -16.07 -6.48 21.33
N THR A 366 -16.87 -7.33 21.99
CA THR A 366 -17.98 -8.02 21.32
C THR A 366 -18.99 -7.03 20.76
N LEU A 367 -19.31 -5.95 21.48
CA LEU A 367 -20.21 -4.90 20.97
C LEU A 367 -19.63 -4.22 19.73
N HIS A 368 -18.32 -3.94 19.70
CA HIS A 368 -17.63 -3.35 18.55
C HIS A 368 -17.69 -4.27 17.31
N GLU A 369 -17.48 -5.57 17.50
CA GLU A 369 -17.58 -6.56 16.43
C GLU A 369 -19.03 -6.71 15.92
N GLN A 370 -20.01 -6.67 16.82
CA GLN A 370 -21.42 -6.92 16.49
C GLN A 370 -22.13 -5.69 15.93
N VAL A 371 -21.66 -4.48 16.25
CA VAL A 371 -22.20 -3.22 15.74
C VAL A 371 -21.04 -2.38 15.18
N PRO A 372 -20.49 -2.75 14.00
CA PRO A 372 -19.34 -2.05 13.41
C PRO A 372 -19.62 -0.57 13.09
N THR A 373 -20.89 -0.18 13.08
CA THR A 373 -21.35 1.18 12.81
C THR A 373 -21.42 2.06 14.06
N LEU A 374 -21.22 1.48 15.25
CA LEU A 374 -21.02 2.23 16.48
C LEU A 374 -19.61 2.83 16.46
N ASP A 375 -19.49 4.13 16.68
CA ASP A 375 -18.27 4.88 16.43
C ASP A 375 -17.43 5.00 17.71
N TYR A 376 -16.27 4.33 17.73
CA TYR A 376 -15.35 4.29 18.87
C TYR A 376 -14.23 5.32 18.66
N TRP A 377 -14.20 6.36 19.49
CA TRP A 377 -13.22 7.46 19.39
C TRP A 377 -11.89 7.12 20.06
N THR A 378 -11.90 6.21 21.03
CA THR A 378 -10.70 5.68 21.67
C THR A 378 -10.76 4.16 21.75
N ASP A 379 -9.60 3.52 21.90
CA ASP A 379 -9.57 2.06 22.05
C ASP A 379 -10.09 1.63 23.43
N PRO A 380 -10.89 0.56 23.52
CA PRO A 380 -11.29 -0.04 24.80
C PRO A 380 -10.09 -0.47 25.65
N ARG A 381 -9.98 0.10 26.86
CA ARG A 381 -8.90 -0.21 27.81
C ARG A 381 -9.42 -0.28 29.24
N ILE A 382 -8.93 -1.23 30.03
CA ILE A 382 -9.25 -1.31 31.45
C ILE A 382 -8.67 -0.09 32.18
N GLY A 383 -9.49 0.62 32.95
CA GLY A 383 -9.09 1.76 33.75
C GLY A 383 -10.08 2.93 33.68
N SER A 384 -9.70 4.03 34.33
CA SER A 384 -10.56 5.22 34.53
C SER A 384 -10.96 5.95 33.24
N HIS A 385 -10.23 5.73 32.15
CA HIS A 385 -10.52 6.33 30.84
C HIS A 385 -11.33 5.40 29.93
N GLY A 386 -11.39 4.09 30.23
CA GLY A 386 -12.28 3.13 29.60
C GLY A 386 -12.25 3.16 28.07
N VAL A 387 -13.36 3.62 27.48
CA VAL A 387 -13.55 3.86 26.05
C VAL A 387 -14.48 5.05 25.83
N ASP A 388 -14.20 5.86 24.82
CA ASP A 388 -15.06 6.97 24.40
C ASP A 388 -15.82 6.55 23.13
N ILE A 389 -17.15 6.57 23.18
CA ILE A 389 -18.04 6.11 22.10
C ILE A 389 -18.93 7.27 21.67
N ARG A 390 -18.95 7.59 20.37
CA ARG A 390 -19.88 8.55 19.79
C ARG A 390 -21.22 7.87 19.49
N VAL A 391 -22.25 8.32 20.19
CA VAL A 391 -23.62 7.81 20.11
C VAL A 391 -24.44 8.72 19.21
N SER A 392 -25.12 8.12 18.23
CA SER A 392 -25.94 8.84 17.26
C SER A 392 -27.17 9.51 17.91
N ALA A 393 -27.62 10.62 17.33
CA ALA A 393 -28.90 11.27 17.65
C ALA A 393 -30.12 10.49 17.13
N ALA A 394 -29.90 9.42 16.34
CA ALA A 394 -30.96 8.61 15.79
C ALA A 394 -31.88 8.07 16.91
N LYS A 395 -33.19 8.12 16.66
CA LYS A 395 -34.22 7.72 17.62
C LYS A 395 -33.98 6.29 18.11
N GLY A 396 -33.78 6.12 19.42
CA GLY A 396 -33.56 4.81 20.05
C GLY A 396 -32.09 4.39 20.17
N ALA A 397 -31.14 5.08 19.54
CA ALA A 397 -29.73 4.69 19.57
C ALA A 397 -29.10 4.91 20.96
N GLN A 398 -29.40 6.04 21.59
CA GLN A 398 -28.93 6.35 22.94
C GLN A 398 -29.56 5.41 23.97
N GLU A 399 -30.87 5.17 23.87
CA GLU A 399 -31.59 4.25 24.75
C GLU A 399 -31.10 2.81 24.61
N ALA A 400 -30.79 2.36 23.38
CA ALA A 400 -30.28 1.01 23.13
C ALA A 400 -28.89 0.80 23.72
N LEU A 401 -27.96 1.76 23.53
CA LEU A 401 -26.63 1.67 24.12
C LEU A 401 -26.70 1.74 25.66
N ALA A 402 -27.51 2.64 26.21
CA ALA A 402 -27.72 2.73 27.65
C ALA A 402 -28.26 1.42 28.22
N ALA A 403 -29.25 0.81 27.58
CA ALA A 403 -29.81 -0.47 28.01
C ALA A 403 -28.79 -1.63 27.93
N TYR A 404 -27.91 -1.64 26.92
CA TYR A 404 -26.83 -2.61 26.83
C TYR A 404 -25.84 -2.47 28.00
N LEU A 405 -25.39 -1.25 28.26
CA LEU A 405 -24.44 -0.97 29.35
C LEU A 405 -25.06 -1.29 30.71
N GLU A 406 -26.32 -0.92 30.93
CA GLU A 406 -27.07 -1.22 32.15
C GLU A 406 -27.24 -2.73 32.38
N LYS A 407 -27.60 -3.49 31.33
CA LYS A 407 -27.73 -4.95 31.39
C LYS A 407 -26.47 -5.62 31.93
N PHE A 408 -25.30 -5.08 31.60
CA PHE A 408 -24.02 -5.61 32.01
C PHE A 408 -23.40 -4.88 33.21
N LYS A 409 -24.11 -3.90 33.78
CA LYS A 409 -23.68 -3.05 34.89
C LYS A 409 -22.38 -2.28 34.60
N ILE A 410 -22.19 -1.88 33.35
CA ILE A 410 -21.05 -1.07 32.91
C ILE A 410 -21.43 0.40 33.05
N SER A 411 -20.65 1.17 33.82
CA SER A 411 -20.92 2.59 34.04
C SER A 411 -20.47 3.43 32.85
N HIS A 412 -21.14 4.55 32.62
CA HIS A 412 -20.75 5.53 31.60
C HIS A 412 -21.05 6.95 32.06
N VAL A 413 -20.35 7.92 31.50
CA VAL A 413 -20.58 9.35 31.70
C VAL A 413 -20.60 10.06 30.35
N GLU A 414 -21.49 11.03 30.19
CA GLU A 414 -21.51 11.91 29.01
C GLU A 414 -20.37 12.93 29.14
N ILE A 415 -19.44 12.92 28.17
CA ILE A 415 -18.29 13.84 28.14
C ILE A 415 -18.43 14.94 27.10
N ILE A 416 -19.23 14.70 26.06
CA ILE A 416 -19.60 15.70 25.05
C ILE A 416 -21.12 15.60 24.84
N PRO A 417 -21.91 16.63 25.22
CA PRO A 417 -23.36 16.61 25.11
C PRO A 417 -23.88 16.86 23.68
N ASP A 418 -23.11 17.55 22.86
CA ASP A 418 -23.36 17.75 21.43
C ASP A 418 -22.02 17.83 20.67
N VAL A 419 -21.80 16.89 19.75
CA VAL A 419 -20.57 16.80 18.96
C VAL A 419 -20.48 17.91 17.91
N GLN A 420 -21.60 18.36 17.35
CA GLN A 420 -21.60 19.45 16.37
C GLN A 420 -21.20 20.77 17.03
N GLU A 421 -21.74 21.05 18.21
CA GLU A 421 -21.38 22.24 18.99
C GLU A 421 -19.89 22.22 19.38
N ALA A 422 -19.38 21.07 19.85
CA ALA A 422 -17.97 20.93 20.19
C ALA A 422 -17.02 21.14 18.99
N ILE A 423 -17.40 20.70 17.80
CA ILE A 423 -16.64 20.95 16.56
C ILE A 423 -16.68 22.43 16.19
N GLU A 424 -17.84 23.07 16.29
CA GLU A 424 -18.01 24.48 15.95
C GLU A 424 -17.25 25.41 16.89
N ASP A 425 -17.18 25.08 18.18
CA ASP A 425 -16.38 25.82 19.15
C ASP A 425 -14.87 25.65 18.92
N GLN A 426 -14.39 24.45 18.56
CA GLN A 426 -12.98 24.23 18.17
C GLN A 426 -12.56 24.96 16.91
N LEU A 427 -13.49 25.30 16.02
CA LEU A 427 -13.21 26.06 14.79
C LEU A 427 -13.25 27.58 15.02
N ARG A 428 -13.71 28.05 16.19
CA ARG A 428 -13.73 29.47 16.57
C ARG A 428 -12.45 29.91 17.29
N ASP A 429 -11.71 28.97 17.89
CA ASP A 429 -10.38 29.13 18.47
C ASP A 429 -9.27 28.90 17.42
#